data_AF-A0A1G6WHZ4-F1
#
_entry.id   AF-A0A1G6WHZ4-F1
#
_cell.length_a   1.000
_cell.length_b   1.000
_cell.length_c   1.000
_cell.angle_alpha   90.00
_cell.angle_beta   90.00
_cell.angle_gamma   90.00
#
_symmetry.space_group_name_H-M   'P 1'
#
loop_
_entity.id
_entity.type
_entity.pdbx_description
1 polymer ?
#
loop_
_entity_poly.entity_id
_entity_poly.type
_entity_poly.pdbx_seq_one_letter_code
_entity_poly.pdbx_strand_id
1 'polypeptide(L)'
;MEPVTESDIRESFVNCSKGDAKRLPVPRDLDDLPWDDLDFLGWRAPSLPGRGYLVVPHDDRLVGVALRYPTPGSGRAQMCAICKTTHTGGASR
;
A
#
# COMPACT_ATOMS: atom_id res chain seq x y z
N MET A 1 -7.17 -2.49 -12.17
CA MET A 1 -6.69 -1.08 -12.10
C MET A 1 -6.03 -0.71 -13.42
N GLU A 2 -5.96 0.58 -13.77
CA GLU A 2 -5.09 1.02 -14.87
C GLU A 2 -3.62 1.09 -14.41
N PRO A 3 -2.63 0.88 -15.31
CA PRO A 3 -1.23 1.14 -15.01
C PRO A 3 -0.99 2.57 -14.53
N VAL A 4 -0.28 2.74 -13.41
CA VAL A 4 0.02 4.06 -12.83
C VAL A 4 1.52 4.31 -12.72
N THR A 5 1.90 5.57 -12.82
CA THR A 5 3.29 5.99 -12.67
C THR A 5 3.65 6.26 -11.21
N GLU A 6 4.95 6.34 -10.92
CA GLU A 6 5.45 6.82 -9.64
C GLU A 6 4.91 8.23 -9.30
N SER A 7 4.73 9.10 -10.30
CA SER A 7 4.19 10.45 -10.09
C SER A 7 2.74 10.40 -9.63
N ASP A 8 1.92 9.60 -10.31
CA ASP A 8 0.50 9.44 -9.98
C ASP A 8 0.32 8.92 -8.54
N ILE A 9 1.15 7.94 -8.15
CA ILE A 9 1.17 7.40 -6.80
C ILE A 9 1.49 8.50 -5.78
N ARG A 10 2.53 9.30 -6.00
CA ARG A 10 2.97 10.34 -5.04
C ARG A 10 1.93 11.45 -4.87
N GLU A 11 1.25 11.83 -5.95
CA GLU A 11 0.21 12.86 -5.92
C GLU A 11 -1.12 12.38 -5.31
N SER A 12 -1.32 11.06 -5.22
CA SER A 12 -2.55 10.47 -4.69
C SER A 12 -2.71 10.57 -3.16
N PHE A 13 -1.62 10.79 -2.40
CA PHE A 13 -1.66 10.65 -0.93
C PHE A 13 -2.45 11.76 -0.23
N VAL A 14 -3.50 11.38 0.50
CA VAL A 14 -4.42 12.33 1.16
C VAL A 14 -4.19 12.50 2.67
N ASN A 15 -3.46 11.59 3.32
CA ASN A 15 -3.33 11.55 4.78
C ASN A 15 -1.89 11.76 5.30
N CYS A 16 -0.98 12.21 4.45
CA CYS A 16 0.38 12.55 4.84
C CYS A 16 0.83 13.85 4.16
N SER A 17 1.97 14.41 4.58
CA SER A 17 2.48 15.62 3.96
C SER A 17 3.01 15.33 2.55
N LYS A 18 3.02 16.34 1.66
CA LYS A 18 3.68 16.23 0.34
C LYS A 18 5.14 15.78 0.45
N GLY A 19 5.84 16.20 1.51
CA GLY A 19 7.22 15.79 1.78
C GLY A 19 7.34 14.31 2.18
N ASP A 20 6.36 13.77 2.89
CA ASP A 20 6.30 12.33 3.20
C ASP A 20 5.96 11.53 1.94
N ALA A 21 4.98 11.99 1.16
CA ALA A 21 4.60 11.37 -0.12
C ALA A 21 5.75 11.36 -1.13
N LYS A 22 6.62 12.38 -1.12
CA LYS A 22 7.83 12.39 -1.98
C LYS A 22 8.93 11.42 -1.52
N ARG A 23 8.94 11.03 -0.25
CA ARG A 23 9.99 10.17 0.34
C ARG A 23 9.58 8.72 0.54
N LEU A 24 8.29 8.41 0.37
CA LEU A 24 7.88 7.01 0.43
C LEU A 24 8.57 6.22 -0.68
N PRO A 25 8.98 4.97 -0.41
CA PRO A 25 9.61 4.11 -1.38
C PRO A 25 8.54 3.42 -2.22
N VAL A 26 8.44 3.81 -3.49
CA VAL A 26 7.51 3.23 -4.46
C VAL A 26 8.07 1.88 -4.95
N PRO A 27 7.23 0.86 -5.26
CA PRO A 27 7.67 -0.36 -5.91
C PRO A 27 8.46 -0.06 -7.18
N ARG A 28 9.54 -0.81 -7.44
CA ARG A 28 10.42 -0.55 -8.60
C ARG A 28 9.96 -1.29 -9.87
N ASP A 29 9.00 -2.17 -9.70
CA ASP A 29 8.49 -3.18 -10.60
C ASP A 29 7.04 -2.86 -11.03
N LEU A 30 6.65 -1.58 -11.04
CA LEU A 30 5.31 -1.15 -11.43
C LEU A 30 4.92 -1.63 -12.84
N ASP A 31 5.88 -1.66 -13.77
CA ASP A 31 5.66 -2.07 -15.15
C ASP A 31 5.36 -3.57 -15.28
N ASP A 32 5.76 -4.38 -14.28
CA ASP A 32 5.59 -5.83 -14.26
C ASP A 32 4.34 -6.27 -13.49
N LEU A 33 3.59 -5.33 -12.90
CA LEU A 33 2.39 -5.65 -12.12
C LEU A 33 1.22 -6.07 -13.02
N PRO A 34 0.42 -7.07 -12.61
CA PRO A 34 -0.77 -7.51 -13.33
C PRO A 34 -1.94 -6.54 -13.09
N TRP A 35 -1.85 -5.32 -13.61
CA TRP A 35 -2.76 -4.22 -13.32
C TRP A 35 -4.24 -4.56 -13.46
N ASP A 36 -4.60 -5.33 -14.49
CA ASP A 36 -5.97 -5.77 -14.76
C ASP A 36 -6.57 -6.62 -13.63
N ASP A 37 -5.73 -7.35 -12.88
CA ASP A 37 -6.16 -8.23 -11.78
C ASP A 37 -6.15 -7.52 -10.41
N LEU A 38 -5.69 -6.27 -10.34
CA LEU A 38 -5.56 -5.55 -9.08
C LEU A 38 -6.78 -4.65 -8.81
N ASP A 39 -7.40 -4.85 -7.63
CA ASP A 39 -8.40 -3.93 -7.05
C ASP A 39 -7.74 -2.69 -6.43
N PHE A 40 -6.51 -2.85 -5.91
CA PHE A 40 -5.73 -1.82 -5.25
C PHE A 40 -4.23 -2.17 -5.27
N LEU A 41 -3.37 -1.16 -5.16
CA LEU A 41 -1.93 -1.33 -5.02
C LEU A 41 -1.55 -1.17 -3.55
N GLY A 42 -1.14 -2.26 -2.89
CA GLY A 42 -0.68 -2.25 -1.51
C GLY A 42 0.77 -2.71 -1.39
N TRP A 43 1.58 -2.00 -0.62
CA TRP A 43 2.96 -2.42 -0.34
C TRP A 43 3.46 -1.99 1.03
N ARG A 44 4.56 -2.62 1.45
CA ARG A 44 5.33 -2.26 2.64
C ARG A 44 6.77 -2.04 2.23
N ALA A 45 7.43 -1.18 2.98
CA ALA A 45 8.82 -0.84 2.73
C ALA A 45 9.72 -1.42 3.81
N PRO A 46 10.68 -2.31 3.46
CA PRO A 46 11.66 -2.80 4.43
C PRO A 46 12.47 -1.67 5.10
N SER A 47 12.70 -0.58 4.37
CA SER A 47 13.42 0.61 4.87
C SER A 47 12.61 1.45 5.87
N LEU A 48 11.30 1.23 5.99
CA LEU A 48 10.43 1.96 6.91
C LEU A 48 9.52 0.97 7.68
N PRO A 49 10.08 0.24 8.68
CA PRO A 49 9.31 -0.68 9.50
C PRO A 49 8.09 -0.01 10.14
N GLY A 50 6.95 -0.72 10.14
CA GLY A 50 5.69 -0.22 10.68
C GLY A 50 4.94 0.74 9.75
N ARG A 51 5.38 0.93 8.50
CA ARG A 51 4.65 1.68 7.48
C ARG A 51 4.15 0.79 6.35
N GLY A 52 2.88 0.93 6.02
CA GLY A 52 2.26 0.36 4.83
C GLY A 52 1.68 1.47 3.97
N TYR A 53 1.47 1.18 2.70
CA TYR A 53 0.90 2.11 1.74
C TYR A 53 -0.17 1.39 0.93
N LEU A 54 -1.24 2.10 0.64
CA LEU A 54 -2.36 1.61 -0.15
C LEU A 54 -2.76 2.71 -1.14
N VAL A 55 -2.89 2.37 -2.41
CA VAL A 55 -3.41 3.24 -3.46
C VAL A 55 -4.60 2.54 -4.10
N VAL A 56 -5.71 3.27 -4.22
CA VAL A 56 -6.96 2.77 -4.80
C VAL A 56 -7.46 3.75 -5.86
N PRO A 57 -8.11 3.26 -6.94
CA PRO A 57 -8.99 4.08 -7.73
C PRO A 57 -10.18 4.52 -6.87
N HIS A 58 -10.53 5.79 -6.92
CA HIS A 58 -11.68 6.34 -6.24
C HIS A 58 -12.27 7.47 -7.09
N ASP A 59 -13.49 7.25 -7.60
CA ASP A 59 -14.11 8.08 -8.63
C ASP A 59 -13.14 8.27 -9.82
N ASP A 60 -12.91 9.51 -10.26
CA ASP A 60 -12.06 9.85 -11.40
C ASP A 60 -10.58 10.08 -11.01
N ARG A 61 -10.13 9.58 -9.85
CA ARG A 61 -8.75 9.81 -9.37
C ARG A 61 -8.18 8.64 -8.57
N LEU A 62 -6.88 8.68 -8.33
CA LEU A 62 -6.23 7.84 -7.33
C LEU A 62 -6.30 8.47 -5.94
N VAL A 63 -6.46 7.62 -4.94
CA VAL A 63 -6.35 7.98 -3.52
C VAL A 63 -5.34 7.06 -2.85
N GLY A 64 -4.30 7.68 -2.30
CA GLY A 64 -3.23 7.04 -1.55
C GLY A 64 -3.40 7.27 -0.04
N VAL A 65 -3.21 6.22 0.75
CA VAL A 65 -3.26 6.27 2.22
C VAL A 65 -2.00 5.62 2.78
N ALA A 66 -1.27 6.37 3.60
CA ALA A 66 -0.16 5.89 4.39
C ALA A 66 -0.68 5.28 5.70
N LEU A 67 -0.41 4.01 5.93
CA LEU A 67 -0.83 3.25 7.09
C LEU A 67 0.34 3.12 8.07
N ARG A 68 -0.01 3.09 9.37
CA ARG A 68 0.91 2.72 10.43
C ARG A 68 0.43 1.43 11.05
N TYR A 69 1.36 0.50 11.29
CA TYR A 69 1.08 -0.73 12.00
C TYR A 69 2.19 -1.00 13.02
N PRO A 70 1.85 -1.60 14.18
CA PRO A 70 2.88 -2.03 15.12
C PRO A 70 3.74 -3.12 14.47
N THR A 71 5.06 -3.06 14.66
CA THR A 71 5.96 -4.13 14.21
C THR A 71 5.46 -5.46 14.80
N PRO A 72 5.25 -6.50 14.00
CA PRO A 72 4.51 -7.66 14.48
C PRO A 72 5.26 -8.38 15.60
N GLY A 73 4.58 -8.59 16.74
CA GLY A 73 4.92 -9.67 17.67
C GLY A 73 4.39 -11.01 17.16
N SER A 74 4.71 -12.12 17.84
CA SER A 74 4.14 -13.44 17.53
C SER A 74 2.62 -13.41 17.72
N GLY A 75 1.87 -13.22 16.64
CA GLY A 75 0.44 -12.94 16.69
C GLY A 75 -0.42 -14.12 16.22
N ARG A 76 -1.55 -14.31 16.91
CA ARG A 76 -2.65 -15.19 16.47
C ARG A 76 -3.11 -14.83 15.06
N ALA A 77 -3.58 -15.81 14.30
CA ALA A 77 -4.17 -15.57 12.99
C ALA A 77 -5.41 -14.67 13.09
N GLN A 78 -5.53 -13.68 12.20
CA GLN A 78 -6.63 -12.71 12.17
C GLN A 78 -7.12 -12.50 10.74
N MET A 79 -8.42 -12.22 10.60
CA MET A 79 -9.05 -11.86 9.32
C MET A 79 -8.68 -10.40 8.96
N CYS A 80 -8.12 -10.18 7.77
CA CYS A 80 -7.91 -8.83 7.25
C CYS A 80 -9.26 -8.19 6.87
N ALA A 81 -9.50 -6.97 7.36
CA ALA A 81 -10.71 -6.22 7.02
C ALA A 81 -10.78 -5.77 5.55
N ILE A 82 -9.63 -5.74 4.86
CA ILE A 82 -9.50 -5.30 3.46
C ILE A 82 -9.68 -6.49 2.51
N CYS A 83 -8.71 -7.41 2.45
CA CYS A 83 -8.73 -8.53 1.51
C CYS A 83 -9.57 -9.74 1.97
N LYS A 84 -10.25 -9.64 3.13
CA LYS A 84 -11.09 -10.70 3.71
C LYS A 84 -10.42 -12.08 3.83
N THR A 85 -9.09 -12.08 3.92
CA THR A 85 -8.28 -13.29 4.08
C THR A 85 -7.72 -13.36 5.50
N THR A 86 -7.62 -14.57 6.06
CA THR A 86 -6.97 -14.81 7.34
C THR A 86 -5.45 -14.82 7.17
N HIS A 87 -4.75 -13.93 7.88
CA HIS A 87 -3.29 -13.87 7.92
C HIS A 87 -2.79 -14.24 9.31
N THR A 88 -1.67 -14.95 9.40
CA THR A 88 -0.95 -15.10 10.68
C THR A 88 -0.40 -13.75 11.11
N GLY A 89 -0.55 -13.41 12.40
CA GLY A 89 -0.09 -12.12 12.92
C GLY A 89 1.40 -11.95 12.67
N GLY A 90 1.73 -11.02 11.77
CA GLY A 90 3.10 -10.73 11.33
C GLY A 90 3.49 -11.19 9.93
N ALA A 91 2.63 -11.93 9.25
CA ALA A 91 2.82 -12.29 7.85
C ALA A 91 1.62 -11.81 7.02
N SER A 92 1.54 -10.50 6.76
CA SER A 92 1.17 -10.15 5.38
C SER A 92 2.38 -10.52 4.52
N ARG A 93 2.16 -11.20 3.39
CA ARG A 93 3.16 -11.23 2.32
C ARG A 93 3.05 -9.87 1.65
#